data_AF-A0A510L7U1-F1
#
_entry.id   AF-A0A510L7U1-F1
#
_cell.length_a   1.000
_cell.length_b   1.000
_cell.length_c   1.000
_cell.angle_alpha   90.00
_cell.angle_beta   90.00
_cell.angle_gamma   90.00
#
_symmetry.space_group_name_H-M   'P 1'
#
loop_
_entity.id
_entity.type
_entity.pdbx_description
1 polymer ?
#
loop_
_entity_poly.entity_id
_entity_poly.type
_entity_poly.pdbx_seq_one_letter_code
_entity_poly.pdbx_strand_id
1 'polypeptide(L)'
;MKKLIIILVLLVSGISFSNINTCKWIKNPNIYVSKEIELISRSRLKGNVYCDVERDFMTYYVGIGNLEVGLVYNIRERKELRYENIFRILVDFENDIAKLIPTNLPKKDTKDKPRYYTFRLYAYDARKKDTFMLFKYILDTDKVDGDWKTYYNNEIFSKTSAQTHVKNFER
;
A
#
# COMPACT_ATOMS: atom_id res chain seq x y z
N MET A 1 22.61 -29.73 -34.32
CA MET A 1 22.04 -29.56 -32.97
C MET A 1 21.75 -28.07 -32.74
N LYS A 2 20.48 -27.64 -32.85
CA LYS A 2 20.08 -26.22 -32.70
C LYS A 2 19.79 -25.95 -31.22
N LYS A 3 20.47 -24.96 -30.62
CA LYS A 3 20.23 -24.52 -29.24
C LYS A 3 18.97 -23.67 -29.19
N LEU A 4 17.95 -24.12 -28.46
CA LEU A 4 16.77 -23.32 -28.14
C LEU A 4 17.14 -22.32 -27.04
N ILE A 5 17.13 -21.03 -27.36
CA ILE A 5 17.17 -19.96 -26.36
C ILE A 5 15.73 -19.71 -25.95
N ILE A 6 15.34 -20.20 -24.77
CA ILE A 6 14.04 -19.88 -24.16
C ILE A 6 14.15 -18.50 -23.54
N ILE A 7 13.68 -17.48 -24.24
CA ILE A 7 13.47 -16.15 -23.68
C ILE A 7 12.18 -16.22 -22.84
N LEU A 8 12.35 -16.26 -21.52
CA LEU A 8 11.25 -16.15 -20.56
C LEU A 8 10.78 -14.68 -20.58
N VAL A 9 9.82 -14.37 -21.45
CA VAL A 9 9.12 -13.08 -21.42
C VAL A 9 8.27 -13.07 -20.15
N LEU A 10 8.79 -12.43 -19.09
CA LEU A 10 7.97 -11.99 -17.96
C LEU A 10 6.92 -11.03 -18.53
N LEU A 11 5.72 -11.56 -18.76
CA LEU A 11 4.52 -10.77 -18.98
C LEU A 11 4.35 -9.91 -17.73
N VAL A 12 4.87 -8.68 -17.80
CA VAL A 12 4.47 -7.62 -16.89
C VAL A 12 3.03 -7.34 -17.27
N SER A 13 2.11 -8.07 -16.64
CA SER A 13 0.69 -7.72 -16.67
C SER A 13 0.63 -6.32 -16.07
N GLY A 14 0.58 -5.30 -16.92
CA GLY A 14 0.15 -3.97 -16.56
C GLY A 14 -1.20 -4.16 -15.91
N ILE A 15 -1.23 -4.02 -14.59
CA ILE A 15 -2.43 -4.26 -13.82
C ILE A 15 -3.32 -3.07 -14.17
N SER A 16 -4.20 -3.26 -15.13
CA SER A 16 -5.13 -2.22 -15.56
C SER A 16 -6.13 -2.02 -14.43
N PHE A 17 -5.85 -1.07 -13.54
CA PHE A 17 -6.71 -0.81 -12.40
C PHE A 17 -7.98 -0.08 -12.84
N SER A 18 -9.12 -0.67 -12.49
CA SER A 18 -10.43 -0.13 -12.75
C SER A 18 -10.65 1.18 -11.98
N ASN A 19 -11.46 2.05 -12.58
CA ASN A 19 -11.96 3.30 -11.99
C ASN A 19 -12.38 3.09 -10.51
N ILE A 20 -11.82 3.88 -9.59
CA ILE A 20 -12.00 3.76 -8.13
C ILE A 20 -13.48 3.78 -7.69
N ASN A 21 -14.36 4.30 -8.55
CA ASN A 21 -15.81 4.32 -8.39
C ASN A 21 -16.49 2.93 -8.49
N THR A 22 -15.72 1.86 -8.75
CA THR A 22 -16.24 0.48 -8.86
C THR A 22 -15.85 -0.42 -7.70
N CYS A 23 -15.18 0.14 -6.70
CA CYS A 23 -14.68 -0.61 -5.56
C CYS A 23 -15.76 -0.81 -4.49
N LYS A 24 -15.68 -1.93 -3.78
CA LYS A 24 -16.63 -2.29 -2.73
C LYS A 24 -15.89 -2.64 -1.44
N TRP A 25 -16.53 -2.43 -0.30
CA TRP A 25 -16.00 -2.96 0.96
C TRP A 25 -16.16 -4.48 0.99
N ILE A 26 -15.27 -5.16 1.71
CA ILE A 26 -15.33 -6.60 1.91
C ILE A 26 -16.62 -6.97 2.63
N LYS A 27 -17.21 -8.09 2.22
CA LYS A 27 -18.42 -8.63 2.85
C LYS A 27 -18.07 -9.28 4.19
N ASN A 28 -18.81 -8.93 5.24
CA ASN A 28 -18.65 -9.45 6.61
C ASN A 28 -17.22 -9.25 7.16
N PRO A 29 -16.73 -7.99 7.25
CA PRO A 29 -15.43 -7.72 7.83
C PRO A 29 -15.40 -8.17 9.29
N ASN A 30 -14.25 -8.68 9.74
CA ASN A 30 -14.07 -8.93 11.17
C ASN A 30 -13.99 -7.60 11.95
N ILE A 31 -13.92 -7.68 13.28
CA ILE A 31 -13.97 -6.49 14.14
C ILE A 31 -12.84 -5.49 13.88
N TYR A 32 -11.63 -5.93 13.55
CA TYR A 32 -10.50 -5.01 13.32
C TYR A 32 -10.55 -4.39 11.95
N VAL A 33 -10.93 -5.16 10.91
CA VAL A 33 -11.22 -4.58 9.60
C VAL A 33 -12.34 -3.55 9.72
N SER A 34 -13.39 -3.85 10.48
CA SER A 34 -14.50 -2.91 10.70
C SER A 34 -14.05 -1.62 11.38
N LYS A 35 -13.19 -1.73 12.41
CA LYS A 35 -12.59 -0.57 13.08
C LYS A 35 -11.67 0.24 12.18
N GLU A 36 -10.90 -0.43 11.33
CA GLU A 36 -10.04 0.23 10.35
C GLU A 36 -10.89 1.00 9.32
N ILE A 37 -11.97 0.39 8.84
CA ILE A 37 -12.96 1.05 7.96
C ILE A 37 -13.56 2.28 8.65
N GLU A 38 -13.90 2.19 9.93
CA GLU A 38 -14.39 3.32 10.72
C GLU A 38 -13.33 4.43 10.85
N LEU A 39 -12.08 4.06 11.16
CA LEU A 39 -10.93 4.98 11.23
C LEU A 39 -10.72 5.70 9.91
N ILE A 40 -10.73 4.97 8.78
CA ILE A 40 -10.62 5.54 7.44
C ILE A 40 -11.78 6.50 7.17
N SER A 41 -13.01 6.08 7.47
CA SER A 41 -14.22 6.87 7.16
C SER A 41 -14.30 8.18 7.94
N ARG A 42 -13.80 8.20 9.19
CA ARG A 42 -13.74 9.41 10.02
C ARG A 42 -12.49 10.26 9.77
N SER A 43 -11.43 9.65 9.26
CA SER A 43 -10.18 10.34 8.97
C SER A 43 -10.29 11.13 7.67
N ARG A 44 -9.95 12.41 7.71
CA ARG A 44 -9.75 13.20 6.49
C ARG A 44 -8.39 12.84 5.89
N LEU A 45 -8.36 11.76 5.10
CA LEU A 45 -7.18 11.32 4.36
C LEU A 45 -7.02 12.15 3.09
N LYS A 46 -5.77 12.41 2.68
CA LYS A 46 -5.47 12.96 1.35
C LYS A 46 -5.50 11.87 0.29
N GLY A 47 -4.99 10.68 0.63
CA GLY A 47 -5.07 9.50 -0.21
C GLY A 47 -6.49 8.94 -0.25
N ASN A 48 -6.85 8.30 -1.37
CA ASN A 48 -8.07 7.49 -1.44
C ASN A 48 -7.72 6.04 -1.10
N VAL A 49 -8.65 5.29 -0.52
CA VAL A 49 -8.42 3.85 -0.30
C VAL A 49 -8.32 3.16 -1.65
N TYR A 50 -7.22 2.44 -1.85
CA TYR A 50 -6.93 1.69 -3.04
C TYR A 50 -7.72 0.38 -3.07
N CYS A 51 -7.94 -0.16 -4.26
CA CYS A 51 -8.69 -1.40 -4.45
C CYS A 51 -7.76 -2.49 -4.93
N ASP A 52 -7.94 -3.69 -4.41
CA ASP A 52 -7.19 -4.84 -4.86
C ASP A 52 -7.69 -5.38 -6.22
N VAL A 53 -7.11 -6.49 -6.65
CA VAL A 53 -7.41 -7.13 -7.93
C VAL A 53 -8.86 -7.66 -8.03
N GLU A 54 -9.52 -7.90 -6.90
CA GLU A 54 -10.92 -8.35 -6.84
C GLU A 54 -11.92 -7.17 -6.75
N ARG A 55 -11.39 -5.93 -6.80
CA ARG A 55 -12.11 -4.67 -6.63
C ARG A 55 -12.66 -4.47 -5.22
N ASP A 56 -12.09 -5.15 -4.25
CA ASP A 56 -12.35 -4.85 -2.85
C ASP A 56 -11.43 -3.74 -2.39
N PHE A 57 -11.92 -2.83 -1.55
CA PHE A 57 -11.06 -1.85 -0.90
C PHE A 57 -10.00 -2.59 -0.08
N MET A 58 -8.73 -2.23 -0.29
CA MET A 58 -7.58 -2.87 0.32
C MET A 58 -7.52 -2.44 1.79
N THR A 59 -8.31 -3.12 2.62
CA THR A 59 -8.45 -2.98 4.07
C THR A 59 -8.86 -4.36 4.60
N TYR A 60 -7.90 -5.28 4.75
CA TYR A 60 -8.19 -6.66 5.15
C TYR A 60 -7.01 -7.41 5.74
N TYR A 61 -7.30 -8.61 6.26
CA TYR A 61 -6.27 -9.50 6.80
C TYR A 61 -5.57 -10.30 5.70
N VAL A 62 -4.23 -10.27 5.70
CA VAL A 62 -3.38 -11.11 4.85
C VAL A 62 -2.66 -12.13 5.73
N GLY A 63 -3.34 -13.23 6.04
CA GLY A 63 -2.78 -14.30 6.88
C GLY A 63 -2.78 -13.99 8.39
N ILE A 64 -1.89 -14.66 9.14
CA ILE A 64 -1.88 -14.65 10.61
C ILE A 64 -1.48 -13.26 11.14
N GLY A 65 -2.49 -12.45 11.47
CA GLY A 65 -2.31 -11.20 12.23
C GLY A 65 -1.74 -10.02 11.44
N ASN A 66 -1.89 -9.98 10.11
CA ASN A 66 -1.47 -8.83 9.30
C ASN A 66 -2.69 -8.11 8.71
N LEU A 67 -2.92 -6.86 9.10
CA LEU A 67 -3.93 -5.99 8.50
C LEU A 67 -3.27 -5.13 7.41
N GLU A 68 -3.84 -5.10 6.22
CA GLU A 68 -3.29 -4.36 5.09
C GLU A 68 -4.22 -3.24 4.65
N VAL A 69 -3.68 -2.02 4.50
CA VAL A 69 -4.35 -0.84 3.96
C VAL A 69 -3.62 -0.28 2.74
N GLY A 70 -4.36 0.00 1.67
CA GLY A 70 -3.81 0.63 0.46
C GLY A 70 -4.29 2.04 0.30
N LEU A 71 -3.38 2.98 0.08
CA LEU A 71 -3.73 4.37 -0.22
C LEU A 71 -3.16 4.77 -1.58
N VAL A 72 -3.99 5.45 -2.37
CA VAL A 72 -3.63 5.91 -3.71
C VAL A 72 -3.74 7.42 -3.84
N TYR A 73 -2.68 8.00 -4.41
CA TYR A 73 -2.51 9.45 -4.58
C TYR A 73 -2.44 9.83 -6.06
N ASN A 74 -2.55 11.13 -6.32
CA ASN A 74 -2.40 11.72 -7.65
C ASN A 74 -3.46 11.29 -8.69
N ILE A 75 -4.54 10.59 -8.27
CA ILE A 75 -5.65 10.20 -9.14
C ILE A 75 -6.42 11.42 -9.66
N ARG A 76 -6.57 12.46 -8.82
CA ARG A 76 -7.33 13.67 -9.15
C ARG A 76 -6.47 14.64 -9.96
N GLU A 77 -5.26 14.91 -9.49
CA GLU A 77 -4.34 15.86 -10.12
C GLU A 77 -3.76 15.32 -11.43
N ARG A 78 -3.70 13.99 -11.59
CA ARG A 78 -3.20 13.31 -12.79
C ARG A 78 -1.88 13.90 -13.28
N LYS A 79 -0.92 14.08 -12.38
CA LYS A 79 0.43 14.56 -12.73
C LYS A 79 1.32 13.41 -13.18
N GLU A 80 2.31 13.68 -14.02
CA GLU A 80 3.42 12.75 -14.24
C GLU A 80 4.19 12.56 -12.94
N LEU A 81 4.56 11.33 -12.57
CA LEU A 81 5.39 11.10 -11.37
C LEU A 81 6.84 11.52 -11.61
N ARG A 82 7.35 12.38 -10.74
CA ARG A 82 8.72 12.92 -10.72
C ARG A 82 9.22 12.91 -9.27
N TYR A 83 10.53 12.85 -9.04
CA TYR A 83 11.08 12.76 -7.68
C TYR A 83 10.48 13.81 -6.71
N GLU A 84 10.38 15.07 -7.13
CA GLU A 84 9.80 16.16 -6.33
C GLU A 84 8.36 15.88 -5.86
N ASN A 85 7.51 15.34 -6.73
CA ASN A 85 6.12 15.05 -6.35
C ASN A 85 5.98 13.74 -5.59
N ILE A 86 6.88 12.78 -5.80
CA ILE A 86 6.94 11.53 -5.03
C ILE A 86 7.25 11.86 -3.57
N PHE A 87 8.20 12.74 -3.27
CA PHE A 87 8.49 13.15 -1.89
C PHE A 87 7.29 13.78 -1.20
N ARG A 88 6.56 14.65 -1.91
CA ARG A 88 5.34 15.26 -1.35
C ARG A 88 4.25 14.22 -1.10
N ILE A 89 4.07 13.28 -2.03
CA ILE A 89 3.14 12.14 -1.86
C ILE A 89 3.55 11.29 -0.66
N LEU A 90 4.85 11.06 -0.45
CA LEU A 90 5.36 10.28 0.68
C LEU A 90 5.05 10.95 2.02
N VAL A 91 5.28 12.26 2.14
CA VAL A 91 4.91 13.03 3.35
C VAL A 91 3.41 12.97 3.60
N ASP A 92 2.59 13.12 2.55
CA ASP A 92 1.14 13.03 2.68
C ASP A 92 0.69 11.63 3.10
N PHE A 93 1.36 10.59 2.58
CA PHE A 93 1.13 9.20 2.95
C PHE A 93 1.48 8.90 4.40
N GLU A 94 2.66 9.31 4.87
CA GLU A 94 3.09 9.11 6.26
C GLU A 94 2.14 9.79 7.25
N ASN A 95 1.68 11.00 6.92
CA ASN A 95 0.68 11.71 7.71
C ASN A 95 -0.69 11.02 7.72
N ASP A 96 -1.09 10.39 6.61
CA ASP A 96 -2.35 9.67 6.52
C ASP A 96 -2.31 8.35 7.30
N ILE A 97 -1.25 7.54 7.15
CA ILE A 97 -1.13 6.27 7.87
C ILE A 97 -1.00 6.49 9.38
N ALA A 98 -0.40 7.60 9.82
CA ALA A 98 -0.33 7.96 11.24
C ALA A 98 -1.73 8.10 11.88
N LYS A 99 -2.75 8.50 11.10
CA LYS A 99 -4.15 8.58 11.56
C LYS A 99 -4.84 7.21 11.63
N LEU A 100 -4.31 6.25 10.88
CA LEU A 100 -4.85 4.89 10.74
C LEU A 100 -4.23 3.91 11.74
N ILE A 101 -3.09 4.27 12.35
CA ILE A 101 -2.52 3.48 13.43
C ILE A 101 -3.46 3.53 14.65
N PRO A 102 -3.94 2.39 15.15
CA PRO A 102 -4.84 2.39 16.29
C PRO A 102 -4.09 2.80 17.56
N THR A 103 -4.48 3.94 18.13
CA THR A 103 -4.06 4.38 19.45
C THR A 103 -5.11 3.96 20.48
N ASN A 104 -4.69 3.50 21.66
CA ASN A 104 -5.56 3.18 22.81
C ASN A 104 -6.66 2.12 22.55
N LEU A 105 -6.29 0.93 22.06
CA LEU A 105 -7.25 -0.19 21.98
C LEU A 105 -7.67 -0.68 23.39
N PRO A 106 -8.98 -0.82 23.67
CA PRO A 106 -9.45 -1.42 24.92
C PRO A 106 -8.87 -2.83 25.12
N LYS A 107 -8.53 -3.20 26.36
CA LYS A 107 -7.97 -4.54 26.69
C LYS A 107 -8.81 -5.72 26.20
N LYS A 108 -10.12 -5.56 26.06
CA LYS A 108 -11.02 -6.60 25.49
C LYS A 108 -10.75 -6.88 24.01
N ASP A 109 -10.14 -5.94 23.30
CA ASP A 109 -9.88 -5.95 21.87
C ASP A 109 -8.39 -6.22 21.57
N THR A 110 -7.61 -6.76 22.52
CA THR A 110 -6.17 -7.03 22.32
C THR A 110 -5.85 -8.48 22.00
N LYS A 111 -6.78 -9.42 22.25
CA LYS A 111 -6.52 -10.87 22.13
C LYS A 111 -6.23 -11.32 20.69
N ASP A 112 -6.84 -10.66 19.71
CA ASP A 112 -6.75 -11.00 18.28
C ASP A 112 -6.28 -9.80 17.44
N LYS A 113 -5.63 -8.82 18.08
CA LYS A 113 -5.14 -7.61 17.42
C LYS A 113 -4.17 -8.00 16.28
N PRO A 114 -4.26 -7.36 15.10
CA PRO A 114 -3.21 -7.52 14.11
C PRO A 114 -1.86 -7.18 14.73
N ARG A 115 -0.92 -8.12 14.65
CA ARG A 115 0.46 -7.87 15.00
C ARG A 115 1.09 -6.89 14.02
N TYR A 116 0.84 -7.11 12.73
CA TYR A 116 1.40 -6.33 11.64
C TYR A 116 0.36 -5.42 11.01
N TYR A 117 0.70 -4.15 10.81
CA TYR A 117 -0.05 -3.21 9.99
C TYR A 117 0.76 -2.91 8.74
N THR A 118 0.28 -3.36 7.59
CA THR A 118 0.90 -3.14 6.29
C THR A 118 0.20 -1.99 5.59
N PHE A 119 0.94 -0.94 5.25
CA PHE A 119 0.45 0.17 4.44
C PHE A 119 1.13 0.17 3.08
N ARG A 120 0.36 0.25 1.99
CA ARG A 120 0.92 0.37 0.64
C ARG A 120 0.57 1.70 0.02
N LEU A 121 1.60 2.38 -0.47
CA LEU A 121 1.50 3.63 -1.18
C LEU A 121 1.44 3.38 -2.68
N TYR A 122 0.32 3.71 -3.28
CA TYR A 122 0.12 3.74 -4.72
C TYR A 122 0.06 5.18 -5.23
N ALA A 123 0.52 5.41 -6.46
CA ALA A 123 0.36 6.70 -7.11
C ALA A 123 0.11 6.54 -8.60
N TYR A 124 -0.82 7.33 -9.12
CA TYR A 124 -1.07 7.42 -10.56
C TYR A 124 0.06 8.20 -11.25
N ASP A 125 0.57 7.72 -12.39
CA ASP A 125 1.49 8.43 -13.27
C ASP A 125 0.80 8.75 -14.60
N ALA A 126 0.60 10.04 -14.87
CA ALA A 126 -0.04 10.49 -16.10
C ALA A 126 0.75 10.17 -17.38
N ARG A 127 2.08 10.08 -17.30
CA ARG A 127 2.89 9.71 -18.47
C ARG A 127 2.64 8.28 -18.88
N LYS A 128 2.53 7.38 -17.90
CA LYS A 128 2.28 5.95 -18.12
C LYS A 128 0.78 5.61 -18.20
N LYS A 129 -0.07 6.56 -17.79
CA LYS A 129 -1.53 6.41 -17.69
C LYS A 129 -1.93 5.22 -16.80
N ASP A 130 -1.16 4.98 -15.75
CA ASP A 130 -1.33 3.83 -14.88
C ASP A 130 -0.97 4.17 -13.44
N THR A 131 -1.38 3.31 -12.50
CA THR A 131 -1.10 3.42 -11.06
C THR A 131 -0.06 2.41 -10.63
N PHE A 132 0.93 2.86 -9.89
CA PHE A 132 2.03 2.02 -9.44
C PHE A 132 2.15 2.01 -7.93
N MET A 133 2.49 0.85 -7.37
CA MET A 133 2.95 0.75 -5.98
C MET A 133 4.35 1.34 -5.89
N LEU A 134 4.51 2.37 -5.05
CA LEU A 134 5.78 3.05 -4.81
C LEU A 134 6.49 2.47 -3.58
N PHE A 135 5.75 2.36 -2.47
CA PHE A 135 6.29 1.94 -1.18
C PHE A 135 5.34 0.98 -0.45
N LYS A 136 5.93 0.11 0.38
CA LYS A 136 5.23 -0.71 1.38
C LYS A 136 5.88 -0.47 2.74
N TYR A 137 5.07 -0.11 3.73
CA TYR A 137 5.46 0.09 5.12
C TYR A 137 4.82 -1.02 5.95
N ILE A 138 5.58 -1.65 6.85
CA ILE A 138 5.06 -2.66 7.78
C ILE A 138 5.42 -2.23 9.19
N LEU A 139 4.41 -2.06 10.03
CA LEU A 139 4.55 -1.78 11.46
C LEU A 139 4.33 -3.06 12.26
N ASP A 140 5.33 -3.51 13.04
CA ASP A 140 5.16 -4.55 14.07
C ASP A 140 4.73 -3.91 15.40
N THR A 141 3.47 -4.13 15.79
CA THR A 141 2.88 -3.51 16.98
C THR A 141 3.16 -4.26 18.29
N ASP A 142 3.83 -5.41 18.23
CA ASP A 142 4.28 -6.15 19.42
C ASP A 142 5.63 -5.64 19.96
N LYS A 143 6.29 -4.72 19.23
CA LYS A 143 7.52 -4.06 19.67
C LYS A 143 7.20 -2.77 20.39
N VAL A 144 7.84 -2.55 21.55
CA VAL A 144 7.82 -1.26 22.25
C VAL A 144 8.40 -0.22 21.27
N ASP A 145 7.61 0.83 20.98
CA ASP A 145 7.86 1.90 20.00
C ASP A 145 7.56 1.60 18.51
N GLY A 146 7.19 0.36 18.17
CA GLY A 146 6.81 -0.03 16.80
C GLY A 146 8.02 -0.14 15.85
N ASP A 147 8.28 -1.36 15.35
CA ASP A 147 9.34 -1.57 14.36
C ASP A 147 8.78 -1.36 12.94
N TRP A 148 9.26 -0.32 12.25
CA TRP A 148 8.87 0.00 10.87
C TRP A 148 9.84 -0.61 9.87
N LYS A 149 9.29 -1.39 8.93
CA LYS A 149 10.01 -1.90 7.77
C LYS A 149 9.47 -1.25 6.50
N THR A 150 10.36 -0.57 5.79
CA THR A 150 10.05 0.10 4.52
C THR A 150 10.65 -0.67 3.36
N TYR A 151 9.84 -0.81 2.31
CA TYR A 151 10.20 -1.40 1.02
C TYR A 151 9.78 -0.44 -0.09
N TYR A 152 10.51 -0.45 -1.21
CA TYR A 152 10.22 0.40 -2.36
C TYR A 152 10.25 -0.40 -3.67
N ASN A 153 9.57 0.12 -4.69
CA ASN A 153 9.52 -0.50 -6.01
C ASN A 153 10.73 -0.12 -6.86
N ASN A 154 11.70 -1.02 -6.97
CA ASN A 154 12.90 -0.83 -7.78
C ASN A 154 12.64 -0.49 -9.24
N GLU A 155 11.56 -0.98 -9.86
CA GLU A 155 11.27 -0.70 -11.27
C GLU A 155 11.03 0.81 -11.49
N ILE A 156 10.59 1.53 -10.45
CA ILE A 156 10.32 2.96 -10.48
C ILE A 156 11.56 3.78 -10.11
N PHE A 157 12.36 3.28 -9.16
CA PHE A 157 13.48 4.02 -8.57
C PHE A 157 14.88 3.61 -9.07
N SER A 158 14.99 2.59 -9.94
CA SER A 158 16.28 2.03 -10.44
C SER A 158 17.10 2.96 -11.35
N LYS A 159 16.67 4.20 -11.60
CA LYS A 159 17.52 5.21 -12.26
C LYS A 159 18.43 6.01 -11.31
N THR A 160 18.36 5.77 -10.00
CA THR A 160 19.23 6.39 -9.00
C THR A 160 19.80 5.31 -8.09
N SER A 161 20.82 4.59 -8.56
CA SER A 161 21.65 3.77 -7.69
C SER A 161 22.59 4.66 -6.89
N ALA A 162 22.09 5.20 -5.77
CA ALA A 162 22.93 5.61 -4.66
C ALA A 162 22.36 4.93 -3.41
N GLN A 163 23.23 4.16 -2.76
CA GLN A 163 22.95 3.24 -1.67
C GLN A 163 22.23 3.93 -0.51
N THR A 164 21.01 3.46 -0.20
CA THR A 164 20.40 3.67 1.12
C THR A 164 19.78 2.35 1.57
N HIS A 165 19.97 2.01 2.84
CA HIS A 165 19.60 0.74 3.50
C HIS A 165 18.09 0.43 3.48
N VAL A 166 17.48 0.21 2.32
CA VAL A 166 16.05 -0.13 2.20
C VAL A 166 15.93 -1.40 1.36
N LYS A 167 15.14 -2.37 1.84
CA LYS A 167 15.05 -3.71 1.23
C LYS A 167 14.10 -3.69 0.02
N ASN A 168 14.47 -4.48 -0.99
CA ASN A 168 13.71 -4.67 -2.21
C ASN A 168 12.46 -5.52 -1.98
N PHE A 169 11.42 -5.33 -2.79
CA PHE A 169 10.29 -6.25 -2.87
C PHE A 169 10.68 -7.44 -3.77
N GLU A 170 10.62 -8.66 -3.25
CA GLU A 170 10.52 -9.87 -4.08
C GLU A 170 9.04 -10.19 -4.26
N ARG A 171 8.65 -10.35 -5.51
CA ARG A 171 7.25 -10.46 -5.95
C ARG A 171 6.62 -11.77 -5.51
#